data_AF-A0A942RSF6-F1
#
_entry.id   AF-A0A942RSF6-F1
#
_cell.length_a   1.000
_cell.length_b   1.000
_cell.length_c   1.000
_cell.angle_alpha   90.00
_cell.angle_beta   90.00
_cell.angle_gamma   90.00
#
_symmetry.space_group_name_H-M   'P 1'
#
loop_
_entity.id
_entity.type
_entity.pdbx_description
1 polymer ?
#
loop_
_entity_poly.entity_id
_entity_poly.type
_entity_poly.pdbx_seq_one_letter_code
_entity_poly.pdbx_strand_id
1 'polypeptide(L)'
;MKKKIVFSLMILALASTLVGGATLALFTDHVTADPAVFTTGTVEITGQDVSITAIEPDHPMYPSPGNPSIKTLTWCVENTGSKAAYIRVRAHGDGEQIEPQTAVVYGVSYGTPWWKMYFTYDLLQTRKEELIAGQNYHAGWVTVYKDYENLYVLYETINGWALTETPVYAETAVPTKDNANGPGQFRSPHNALDNTTSDLHIIPFQEIFSQEISSTIYLVTHAAVEKLPVKWTLNYDSTSWIPGEEGWWYYQSPVPPGEKVCITLDVMNFDSQEEYYLEAQAVQASHNAIDIEWYGHPLQ
;
A
#
# COMPACT_ATOMS: atom_id res chain seq x y z
N MET A 1 87.51 -46.51 41.73
CA MET A 1 86.16 -47.15 41.65
C MET A 1 86.28 -48.45 40.86
N LYS A 2 85.59 -49.52 41.28
CA LYS A 2 85.61 -50.80 40.55
C LYS A 2 85.01 -50.57 39.15
N LYS A 3 85.73 -50.93 38.08
CA LYS A 3 85.35 -50.70 36.66
C LYS A 3 83.89 -51.10 36.33
N LYS A 4 83.33 -52.06 37.07
CA LYS A 4 81.94 -52.51 36.98
C LYS A 4 80.90 -51.41 37.31
N ILE A 5 81.20 -50.50 38.24
CA ILE A 5 80.26 -49.43 38.63
C ILE A 5 80.17 -48.36 37.54
N VAL A 6 81.31 -47.98 36.95
CA VAL A 6 81.37 -46.99 35.85
C VAL A 6 80.63 -47.51 34.62
N PHE A 7 80.80 -48.80 34.30
CA PHE A 7 80.11 -49.41 33.17
C PHE A 7 78.59 -49.46 33.37
N SER A 8 78.12 -49.78 34.59
CA SER A 8 76.68 -49.77 34.91
C SER A 8 76.05 -48.37 34.83
N LEU A 9 76.80 -47.34 35.24
CA LEU A 9 76.34 -45.94 35.15
C LEU A 9 76.26 -45.46 33.70
N MET A 10 77.18 -45.88 32.84
CA MET A 10 77.14 -45.57 31.40
C MET A 10 75.96 -46.25 30.69
N ILE A 11 75.64 -47.49 31.04
CA ILE A 11 74.47 -48.18 30.47
C ILE A 11 73.17 -47.50 30.89
N LEU A 12 73.05 -47.09 32.16
CA LEU A 12 71.89 -46.34 32.65
C LEU A 12 71.75 -44.98 31.94
N ALA A 13 72.86 -44.25 31.75
CA ALA A 13 72.85 -42.98 31.02
C ALA A 13 72.39 -43.17 29.56
N LEU A 14 72.89 -44.20 28.88
CA LEU A 14 72.52 -44.51 27.50
C LEU A 14 71.05 -44.97 27.37
N ALA A 15 70.56 -45.74 28.33
CA ALA A 15 69.15 -46.13 28.38
C ALA A 15 68.24 -44.92 28.60
N SER A 16 68.62 -43.97 29.47
CA SER A 16 67.84 -42.75 29.69
C SER A 16 67.81 -41.81 28.48
N THR A 17 68.88 -41.71 27.69
CA THR A 17 68.88 -40.91 26.45
C THR A 17 68.06 -41.54 25.33
N LEU A 18 67.98 -42.88 25.26
CA LEU A 18 67.11 -43.57 24.30
C LEU A 18 65.62 -43.33 24.59
N VAL A 19 65.21 -43.30 25.87
CA VAL A 19 63.83 -43.00 26.24
C VAL A 19 63.48 -41.53 26.00
N GLY A 20 64.41 -40.60 26.28
CA GLY A 20 64.18 -39.16 26.05
C GLY A 20 64.26 -38.71 24.58
N GLY A 21 65.08 -39.39 23.76
CA GLY A 21 65.32 -39.02 22.36
C GLY A 21 64.25 -39.52 21.38
N ALA A 22 63.47 -40.54 21.75
CA ALA A 22 62.48 -41.14 20.86
C ALA A 22 61.06 -40.51 20.94
N THR A 23 60.78 -39.67 21.94
CA THR A 23 59.44 -39.06 22.15
C THR A 23 59.34 -37.59 21.75
N LEU A 24 60.40 -36.98 21.22
CA LEU A 24 60.37 -35.60 20.74
C LEU A 24 60.60 -35.56 19.23
N ALA A 25 59.55 -35.82 18.46
CA ALA A 25 59.47 -35.35 17.08
C ALA A 25 58.86 -33.94 17.10
N LEU A 26 59.74 -32.92 17.06
CA LEU A 26 59.33 -31.53 16.87
C LEU A 26 59.10 -31.29 15.37
N PHE A 27 57.85 -31.40 14.94
CA PHE A 27 57.42 -30.91 13.63
C PHE A 27 57.13 -29.41 13.74
N THR A 28 58.12 -28.57 13.50
CA THR A 28 57.88 -27.14 13.23
C THR A 28 57.72 -26.97 11.72
N ASP A 29 56.54 -27.29 11.21
CA ASP A 29 56.16 -26.88 9.87
C ASP A 29 55.76 -25.40 9.93
N HIS A 30 56.63 -24.53 9.41
CA HIS A 30 56.28 -23.14 9.16
C HIS A 30 55.61 -23.07 7.79
N VAL A 31 54.37 -23.54 7.71
CA VAL A 31 53.48 -23.07 6.64
C VAL A 31 53.21 -21.61 6.98
N THR A 32 53.88 -20.72 6.25
CA THR A 32 53.48 -19.32 6.18
C THR A 32 52.07 -19.32 5.61
N ALA A 33 51.06 -19.27 6.47
CA ALA A 33 49.69 -19.10 6.03
C ALA A 33 49.66 -17.84 5.18
N ASP A 34 49.07 -17.92 3.99
CA ASP A 34 48.84 -16.73 3.18
C ASP A 34 48.18 -15.68 4.08
N PRO A 35 48.65 -14.42 4.05
CA PRO A 35 48.12 -13.39 4.92
C PRO A 35 46.61 -13.32 4.75
N ALA A 36 45.88 -13.37 5.87
CA ALA A 36 44.44 -13.18 5.87
C ALA A 36 44.14 -11.80 5.29
N VAL A 37 43.68 -11.75 4.04
CA VAL A 37 43.31 -10.49 3.38
C VAL A 37 41.92 -10.10 3.87
N PHE A 38 41.88 -9.23 4.88
CA PHE A 38 40.63 -8.58 5.30
C PHE A 38 40.27 -7.51 4.27
N THR A 39 39.26 -7.79 3.45
CA THR A 39 38.76 -6.79 2.49
C THR A 39 37.65 -5.99 3.15
N THR A 40 37.99 -4.79 3.63
CA THR A 40 36.99 -3.83 4.10
C THR A 40 36.18 -3.26 2.94
N GLY A 41 34.92 -2.94 3.18
CA GLY A 41 34.06 -2.26 2.21
C GLY A 41 32.84 -1.68 2.90
N THR A 42 32.04 -0.96 2.12
CA THR A 42 30.84 -0.25 2.56
C THR A 42 29.63 -0.81 1.85
N VAL A 43 28.52 -0.91 2.57
CA VAL A 43 27.19 -1.07 1.99
C VAL A 43 26.54 0.30 2.06
N GLU A 44 26.13 0.82 0.91
CA GLU A 44 25.49 2.12 0.79
C GLU A 44 24.46 2.02 -0.34
N ILE A 45 23.26 2.53 -0.11
CA ILE A 45 22.20 2.54 -1.12
C ILE A 45 21.63 3.94 -1.26
N THR A 46 21.16 4.27 -2.46
CA THR A 46 20.43 5.51 -2.73
C THR A 46 19.12 5.22 -3.44
N GLY A 47 18.05 5.85 -2.98
CA GLY A 47 16.77 5.85 -3.68
C GLY A 47 16.79 6.86 -4.82
N GLN A 48 16.24 6.48 -5.97
CA GLN A 48 16.04 7.39 -7.10
C GLN A 48 14.63 7.96 -7.11
N ASP A 49 14.35 8.85 -8.06
CA ASP A 49 13.02 9.42 -8.28
C ASP A 49 11.97 8.32 -8.49
N VAL A 50 10.80 8.52 -7.89
CA VAL A 50 9.66 7.63 -8.01
C VAL A 50 8.88 7.98 -9.27
N SER A 51 8.55 6.99 -10.09
CA SER A 51 7.63 7.17 -11.22
C SER A 51 6.26 6.60 -10.86
N ILE A 52 5.22 7.42 -11.02
CA ILE A 52 3.82 7.05 -10.78
C ILE A 52 3.11 7.07 -12.12
N THR A 53 2.58 5.92 -12.53
CA THR A 53 1.73 5.82 -13.72
C THR A 53 0.30 5.52 -13.26
N ALA A 54 -0.62 6.40 -13.62
CA ALA A 54 -2.03 6.11 -13.51
C ALA A 54 -2.41 5.17 -14.66
N ILE A 55 -2.85 3.95 -14.34
CA ILE A 55 -3.57 3.14 -15.32
C ILE A 55 -5.00 3.68 -15.29
N GLU A 56 -5.31 4.60 -16.20
CA GLU A 56 -6.72 4.90 -16.47
C GLU A 56 -7.29 3.70 -17.23
N PRO A 57 -8.42 3.11 -16.80
CA PRO A 57 -9.04 2.05 -17.56
C PRO A 57 -9.35 2.55 -18.98
N ASP A 58 -8.91 1.80 -19.98
CA ASP A 58 -8.84 2.17 -21.41
C ASP A 58 -10.23 2.32 -22.12
N HIS A 59 -11.31 2.60 -21.38
CA HIS A 59 -12.65 2.71 -21.93
C HIS A 59 -13.49 3.86 -21.34
N PRO A 60 -13.81 4.89 -22.15
CA PRO A 60 -14.74 5.96 -21.76
C PRO A 60 -16.18 5.63 -22.17
N MET A 61 -16.70 4.45 -21.82
CA MET A 61 -18.09 4.12 -22.15
C MET A 61 -18.74 3.25 -21.07
N TYR A 62 -19.50 3.93 -20.21
CA TYR A 62 -20.21 3.48 -19.02
C TYR A 62 -19.31 3.11 -17.83
N PRO A 63 -19.46 3.78 -16.67
CA PRO A 63 -18.83 3.34 -15.43
C PRO A 63 -19.38 1.96 -15.11
N SER A 64 -18.58 0.91 -15.27
CA SER A 64 -18.87 -0.36 -14.64
C SER A 64 -18.69 -0.13 -13.14
N PRO A 65 -19.73 -0.32 -12.31
CA PRO A 65 -19.62 -0.10 -10.88
C PRO A 65 -18.51 -0.94 -10.26
N GLY A 66 -17.68 -0.33 -9.42
CA GLY A 66 -16.80 -1.05 -8.51
C GLY A 66 -15.37 -1.35 -8.98
N ASN A 67 -14.80 -0.62 -9.95
CA ASN A 67 -13.37 -0.77 -10.21
C ASN A 67 -12.56 0.15 -9.27
N PRO A 68 -11.81 -0.39 -8.28
CA PRO A 68 -10.97 0.43 -7.43
C PRO A 68 -9.92 1.14 -8.28
N SER A 69 -9.63 2.41 -7.97
CA SER A 69 -8.55 3.15 -8.64
C SER A 69 -7.20 2.51 -8.26
N ILE A 70 -6.63 1.75 -9.19
CA ILE A 70 -5.29 1.17 -9.06
C ILE A 70 -4.28 2.15 -9.65
N LYS A 71 -3.25 2.50 -8.88
CA LYS A 71 -2.08 3.24 -9.37
C LYS A 71 -0.88 2.30 -9.39
N THR A 72 -0.03 2.43 -10.40
CA THR A 72 1.22 1.67 -10.47
C THR A 72 2.38 2.59 -10.16
N LEU A 73 3.16 2.23 -9.14
CA LEU A 73 4.32 2.97 -8.67
C LEU A 73 5.57 2.15 -8.94
N THR A 74 6.57 2.75 -9.60
CA THR A 74 7.89 2.14 -9.77
C THR A 74 8.95 2.95 -9.03
N TRP A 75 9.80 2.25 -8.28
CA TRP A 75 10.91 2.85 -7.55
C TRP A 75 12.18 2.01 -7.72
N CYS A 76 13.30 2.69 -7.94
CA CYS A 76 14.60 2.06 -8.15
C CYS A 76 15.56 2.40 -7.01
N VAL A 77 16.27 1.38 -6.53
CA VAL A 77 17.30 1.47 -5.50
C VAL A 77 18.64 1.11 -6.14
N GLU A 78 19.63 1.98 -5.97
CA GLU A 78 21.01 1.78 -6.45
C GLU A 78 21.92 1.37 -5.29
N ASN A 79 22.76 0.37 -5.48
CA ASN A 79 23.86 0.06 -4.56
C ASN A 79 25.08 0.92 -4.91
N THR A 80 25.30 2.00 -4.16
CA THR A 80 26.46 2.89 -4.34
C THR A 80 27.66 2.48 -3.47
N GLY A 81 27.50 1.42 -2.66
CA GLY A 81 28.56 0.85 -1.84
C GLY A 81 29.64 0.15 -2.66
N SER A 82 30.64 -0.40 -1.95
CA SER A 82 31.76 -1.15 -2.56
C SER A 82 31.61 -2.66 -2.44
N LYS A 83 30.52 -3.15 -1.85
CA LYS A 83 30.20 -4.57 -1.70
C LYS A 83 28.82 -4.88 -2.29
N ALA A 84 28.66 -6.10 -2.80
CA ALA A 84 27.35 -6.60 -3.16
C ALA A 84 26.45 -6.66 -1.91
N ALA A 85 25.18 -6.32 -2.07
CA ALA A 85 24.23 -6.25 -0.97
C ALA A 85 22.90 -6.89 -1.34
N TYR A 86 22.26 -7.55 -0.38
CA TYR A 86 20.83 -7.85 -0.48
C TYR A 86 20.04 -6.59 -0.17
N ILE A 87 18.92 -6.39 -0.86
CA ILE A 87 18.05 -5.23 -0.72
C ILE A 87 16.63 -5.71 -0.41
N ARG A 88 15.98 -5.06 0.56
CA ARG A 88 14.55 -5.18 0.81
C ARG A 88 13.88 -3.82 0.84
N VAL A 89 12.61 -3.77 0.47
CA VAL A 89 11.79 -2.56 0.39
C VAL A 89 10.49 -2.77 1.14
N ARG A 90 9.99 -1.74 1.81
CA ARG A 90 8.67 -1.71 2.44
C ARG A 90 7.98 -0.38 2.11
N ALA A 91 6.69 -0.45 1.84
CA ALA A 91 5.86 0.72 1.65
C ALA A 91 5.24 1.15 2.98
N HIS A 92 5.06 2.45 3.14
CA HIS A 92 4.43 3.07 4.29
C HIS A 92 3.29 3.98 3.84
N GLY A 93 2.31 4.13 4.72
CA GLY A 93 1.08 4.86 4.46
C GLY A 93 -0.04 3.87 4.15
N ASP A 94 -0.58 3.26 5.21
CA ASP A 94 -1.73 2.35 5.14
C ASP A 94 -3.07 3.10 4.96
N GLY A 95 -2.99 4.44 4.94
CA GLY A 95 -4.12 5.35 5.04
C GLY A 95 -4.63 5.45 6.48
N GLU A 96 -5.13 6.61 6.88
CA GLU A 96 -5.87 6.71 8.14
C GLU A 96 -7.16 5.88 8.01
N GLN A 97 -7.41 4.98 8.96
CA GLN A 97 -8.73 4.36 9.07
C GLN A 97 -9.69 5.41 9.57
N ILE A 98 -10.46 5.98 8.65
CA ILE A 98 -11.49 6.94 8.98
C ILE A 98 -12.79 6.16 9.25
N GLU A 99 -13.35 6.35 10.45
CA GLU A 99 -14.68 5.85 10.78
C GLU A 99 -15.70 6.22 9.70
N PRO A 100 -16.72 5.39 9.45
CA PRO A 100 -17.75 5.70 8.45
C PRO A 100 -18.30 7.12 8.60
N GLN A 101 -18.32 7.85 7.49
CA GLN A 101 -18.73 9.26 7.44
C GLN A 101 -20.07 9.42 6.75
N THR A 102 -20.82 10.43 7.19
CA THR A 102 -21.92 10.98 6.38
C THR A 102 -21.35 11.88 5.30
N ALA A 103 -21.81 11.69 4.07
CA ALA A 103 -21.47 12.53 2.92
C ALA A 103 -22.71 13.14 2.26
N VAL A 104 -22.60 14.39 1.81
CA VAL A 104 -23.68 15.13 1.15
C VAL A 104 -23.14 16.04 0.07
N VAL A 105 -24.02 16.49 -0.83
CA VAL A 105 -23.75 17.66 -1.68
C VAL A 105 -24.10 18.93 -0.90
N TYR A 106 -23.19 19.90 -0.88
CA TYR A 106 -23.47 21.18 -0.24
C TYR A 106 -24.53 21.99 -0.98
N GLY A 107 -25.39 22.66 -0.21
CA GLY A 107 -26.49 23.45 -0.73
C GLY A 107 -27.16 24.29 0.34
N VAL A 108 -28.48 24.43 0.25
CA VAL A 108 -29.28 25.18 1.20
C VAL A 108 -29.67 24.28 2.37
N SER A 109 -29.37 24.72 3.60
CA SER A 109 -29.77 24.01 4.80
C SER A 109 -31.27 24.12 5.04
N TYR A 110 -31.90 23.01 5.43
CA TYR A 110 -33.32 22.96 5.83
C TYR A 110 -33.52 22.47 7.27
N GLY A 111 -32.46 22.36 8.06
CA GLY A 111 -32.52 22.00 9.47
C GLY A 111 -31.22 21.46 10.03
N THR A 112 -31.30 20.88 11.22
CA THR A 112 -30.21 20.14 11.87
C THR A 112 -30.43 18.63 11.74
N PRO A 113 -29.36 17.83 11.62
CA PRO A 113 -27.93 18.19 11.66
C PRO A 113 -27.38 18.73 10.32
N TRP A 114 -26.07 18.99 10.25
CA TRP A 114 -25.39 19.67 9.12
C TRP A 114 -25.63 19.04 7.75
N TRP A 115 -25.88 17.72 7.70
CA TRP A 115 -26.15 17.01 6.45
C TRP A 115 -27.53 17.30 5.86
N LYS A 116 -28.42 18.02 6.56
CA LYS A 116 -29.72 18.46 6.02
C LYS A 116 -29.54 19.63 5.06
N MET A 117 -28.99 19.32 3.89
CA MET A 117 -28.75 20.22 2.77
C MET A 117 -29.56 19.75 1.56
N TYR A 118 -30.01 20.69 0.75
CA TYR A 118 -30.59 20.39 -0.56
C TYR A 118 -30.03 21.31 -1.63
N PHE A 119 -30.11 20.87 -2.88
CA PHE A 119 -29.85 21.72 -4.04
C PHE A 119 -30.97 21.56 -5.08
N THR A 120 -31.04 22.52 -6.00
CA THR A 120 -32.07 22.53 -7.04
C THR A 120 -31.51 22.02 -8.37
N TYR A 121 -32.26 21.18 -9.06
CA TYR A 121 -31.92 20.73 -10.40
C TYR A 121 -32.89 21.34 -11.42
N ASP A 122 -32.32 22.00 -12.44
CA ASP A 122 -33.05 22.47 -13.61
C ASP A 122 -32.96 21.38 -14.69
N LEU A 123 -34.12 21.00 -15.23
CA LEU A 123 -34.26 19.91 -16.21
C LEU A 123 -33.50 20.15 -17.52
N LEU A 124 -32.96 21.34 -17.77
CA LEU A 124 -32.28 21.68 -19.01
C LEU A 124 -30.78 21.32 -19.04
N GLN A 125 -30.15 21.05 -17.90
CA GLN A 125 -28.71 20.87 -17.83
C GLN A 125 -28.31 19.71 -16.92
N THR A 126 -27.31 18.92 -17.35
CA THR A 126 -26.62 17.99 -16.43
C THR A 126 -25.89 18.78 -15.36
N ARG A 127 -26.04 18.37 -14.10
CA ARG A 127 -25.41 19.01 -12.95
C ARG A 127 -24.44 18.02 -12.30
N LYS A 128 -23.22 18.44 -11.98
CA LYS A 128 -22.22 17.62 -11.28
C LYS A 128 -21.71 18.42 -10.09
N GLU A 129 -21.81 17.84 -8.91
CA GLU A 129 -21.50 18.49 -7.63
C GLU A 129 -20.59 17.62 -6.78
N GLU A 130 -19.82 18.25 -5.90
CA GLU A 130 -18.92 17.54 -5.00
C GLU A 130 -19.70 16.80 -3.90
N LEU A 131 -19.31 15.57 -3.64
CA LEU A 131 -19.76 14.77 -2.51
C LEU A 131 -18.78 14.96 -1.35
N ILE A 132 -19.23 15.62 -0.28
CA ILE A 132 -18.39 15.99 0.86
C ILE A 132 -18.70 15.10 2.06
N ALA A 133 -17.73 14.29 2.47
CA ALA A 133 -17.78 13.44 3.65
C ALA A 133 -17.24 14.15 4.89
N GLY A 134 -17.88 13.95 6.05
CA GLY A 134 -17.40 14.48 7.33
C GLY A 134 -17.16 15.99 7.35
N GLN A 135 -17.90 16.74 6.53
CA GLN A 135 -17.80 18.20 6.28
C GLN A 135 -16.57 18.68 5.50
N ASN A 136 -15.48 17.93 5.46
CA ASN A 136 -14.19 18.45 4.98
C ASN A 136 -13.49 17.56 3.95
N TYR A 137 -13.97 16.32 3.74
CA TYR A 137 -13.32 15.38 2.83
C TYR A 137 -14.06 15.34 1.51
N HIS A 138 -13.35 15.64 0.42
CA HIS A 138 -13.88 15.40 -0.92
C HIS A 138 -13.91 13.88 -1.16
N ALA A 139 -15.11 13.29 -1.08
CA ALA A 139 -15.31 11.85 -1.25
C ALA A 139 -15.60 11.45 -2.69
N GLY A 140 -15.97 12.42 -3.54
CA GLY A 140 -16.21 12.22 -4.96
C GLY A 140 -17.27 13.17 -5.50
N TRP A 141 -18.17 12.66 -6.32
CA TRP A 141 -19.13 13.46 -7.08
C TRP A 141 -20.53 12.87 -7.04
N VAL A 142 -21.52 13.76 -7.18
CA VAL A 142 -22.89 13.39 -7.55
C VAL A 142 -23.23 14.06 -8.87
N THR A 143 -23.57 13.25 -9.87
CA THR A 143 -23.99 13.71 -11.19
C THR A 143 -25.48 13.46 -11.37
N VAL A 144 -26.22 14.53 -11.68
CA VAL A 144 -27.66 14.51 -11.93
C VAL A 144 -27.92 14.84 -13.39
N TYR A 145 -28.64 13.95 -14.07
CA TYR A 145 -29.04 14.12 -15.46
C TYR A 145 -30.40 13.47 -15.70
N LYS A 146 -30.97 13.65 -16.89
CA LYS A 146 -32.26 13.06 -17.25
C LYS A 146 -32.31 12.55 -18.68
N ASP A 147 -33.28 11.70 -18.95
CA ASP A 147 -33.80 11.47 -20.29
C ASP A 147 -35.22 12.03 -20.42
N TYR A 148 -36.10 11.36 -21.16
CA TYR A 148 -37.51 11.72 -21.33
C TYR A 148 -38.41 11.18 -20.22
N GLU A 149 -38.01 10.11 -19.54
CA GLU A 149 -38.85 9.34 -18.61
C GLU A 149 -38.31 9.36 -17.17
N ASN A 150 -36.99 9.49 -16.99
CA ASN A 150 -36.32 9.30 -15.72
C ASN A 150 -35.34 10.44 -15.39
N LEU A 151 -35.24 10.70 -14.09
CA LEU A 151 -34.12 11.39 -13.46
C LEU A 151 -33.08 10.36 -13.04
N TYR A 152 -31.82 10.64 -13.32
CA TYR A 152 -30.67 9.82 -12.92
C TYR A 152 -29.84 10.58 -11.89
N VAL A 153 -29.52 9.92 -10.79
CA VAL A 153 -28.61 10.45 -9.75
C VAL A 153 -27.48 9.44 -9.56
N LEU A 154 -26.32 9.77 -10.12
CA LEU A 154 -25.12 8.95 -10.09
C LEU A 154 -24.17 9.44 -9.00
N TYR A 155 -23.86 8.59 -8.03
CA TYR A 155 -22.79 8.77 -7.07
C TYR A 155 -21.50 8.12 -7.60
N GLU A 156 -20.39 8.82 -7.49
CA GLU A 156 -19.05 8.31 -7.83
C GLU A 156 -18.09 8.72 -6.71
N THR A 157 -17.42 7.76 -6.07
CA THR A 157 -16.40 8.05 -5.06
C THR A 157 -14.99 7.96 -5.64
N ILE A 158 -14.05 8.67 -5.01
CA ILE A 158 -12.64 8.71 -5.43
C ILE A 158 -11.71 8.52 -4.22
N ASN A 159 -10.41 8.39 -4.49
CA ASN A 159 -9.36 8.39 -3.47
C ASN A 159 -9.60 7.35 -2.36
N GLY A 160 -10.06 6.15 -2.69
CA GLY A 160 -10.30 5.09 -1.71
C GLY A 160 -11.59 5.22 -0.88
N TRP A 161 -12.42 6.24 -1.12
CA TRP A 161 -13.77 6.28 -0.55
C TRP A 161 -14.67 5.25 -1.22
N ALA A 162 -15.55 4.63 -0.43
CA ALA A 162 -16.54 3.66 -0.88
C ALA A 162 -17.92 4.01 -0.30
N LEU A 163 -18.98 3.68 -1.04
CA LEU A 163 -20.37 3.90 -0.67
C LEU A 163 -20.92 2.66 0.05
N THR A 164 -21.55 2.88 1.20
CA THR A 164 -22.31 1.85 1.95
C THR A 164 -23.82 2.08 1.87
N GLU A 165 -24.26 3.34 1.72
CA GLU A 165 -25.66 3.73 1.53
C GLU A 165 -25.74 5.03 0.71
N THR A 166 -26.79 5.20 -0.09
CA THR A 166 -26.98 6.39 -0.97
C THR A 166 -28.45 6.83 -1.07
N PRO A 167 -29.15 7.14 0.02
CA PRO A 167 -30.54 7.55 -0.08
C PRO A 167 -30.70 8.91 -0.79
N VAL A 168 -31.67 8.97 -1.72
CA VAL A 168 -31.99 10.18 -2.49
C VAL A 168 -33.43 10.63 -2.25
N TYR A 169 -33.60 11.91 -1.92
CA TYR A 169 -34.89 12.61 -2.02
C TYR A 169 -34.90 13.43 -3.31
N ALA A 170 -35.95 13.28 -4.13
CA ALA A 170 -36.17 14.06 -5.33
C ALA A 170 -37.66 14.38 -5.46
N GLU A 171 -38.05 15.62 -5.16
CA GLU A 171 -39.45 16.06 -5.28
C GLU A 171 -39.54 17.51 -5.77
N THR A 172 -40.74 17.95 -6.16
CA THR A 172 -41.03 19.34 -6.55
C THR A 172 -41.29 20.26 -5.35
N ALA A 173 -41.54 19.68 -4.17
CA ALA A 173 -41.68 20.41 -2.93
C ALA A 173 -40.31 20.65 -2.26
N VAL A 174 -40.13 21.88 -1.75
CA VAL A 174 -38.94 22.23 -0.97
C VAL A 174 -38.79 21.26 0.22
N PRO A 175 -37.59 20.72 0.47
CA PRO A 175 -37.32 19.88 1.62
C PRO A 175 -37.54 20.65 2.91
N THR A 176 -38.27 20.04 3.82
CA THR A 176 -38.54 20.51 5.18
C THR A 176 -38.22 19.37 6.13
N LYS A 177 -38.23 19.66 7.44
CA LYS A 177 -38.19 18.59 8.43
C LYS A 177 -39.28 17.54 8.14
N ASP A 178 -40.52 17.93 7.83
CA ASP A 178 -41.63 16.96 7.85
C ASP A 178 -41.66 16.01 6.63
N ASN A 179 -41.16 16.44 5.46
CA ASN A 179 -41.13 15.62 4.23
C ASN A 179 -39.73 15.07 3.86
N ALA A 180 -38.66 15.48 4.54
CA ALA A 180 -37.30 14.97 4.34
C ALA A 180 -36.61 14.71 5.70
N ASN A 181 -37.29 13.99 6.61
CA ASN A 181 -36.89 13.90 8.01
C ASN A 181 -35.64 13.05 8.27
N GLY A 182 -35.18 12.26 7.29
CA GLY A 182 -33.86 11.64 7.32
C GLY A 182 -33.62 10.58 6.24
N PRO A 183 -32.38 10.09 6.12
CA PRO A 183 -31.93 9.21 5.04
C PRO A 183 -32.79 7.94 4.87
N GLY A 184 -33.15 7.28 5.98
CA GLY A 184 -33.98 6.07 5.97
C GLY A 184 -35.47 6.28 5.64
N GLN A 185 -35.91 7.52 5.39
CA GLN A 185 -37.29 7.84 5.00
C GLN A 185 -37.41 8.29 3.54
N PHE A 186 -36.30 8.36 2.82
CA PHE A 186 -36.33 8.72 1.40
C PHE A 186 -36.95 7.60 0.58
N ARG A 187 -37.64 7.97 -0.51
CA ARG A 187 -38.40 7.02 -1.33
C ARG A 187 -37.52 6.07 -2.14
N SER A 188 -36.30 6.49 -2.46
CA SER A 188 -35.33 5.72 -3.25
C SER A 188 -34.06 5.48 -2.42
N PRO A 189 -34.09 4.60 -1.40
CA PRO A 189 -32.89 4.23 -0.67
C PRO A 189 -32.21 3.03 -1.33
N HIS A 190 -30.91 3.16 -1.64
CA HIS A 190 -30.04 2.01 -1.80
C HIS A 190 -29.27 1.84 -0.49
N ASN A 191 -29.58 0.77 0.22
CA ASN A 191 -28.96 0.44 1.50
C ASN A 191 -28.05 -0.79 1.32
N ALA A 192 -27.04 -0.93 2.18
CA ALA A 192 -26.14 -2.08 2.20
C ALA A 192 -25.41 -2.30 0.85
N LEU A 193 -24.85 -1.22 0.31
CA LEU A 193 -23.89 -1.29 -0.77
C LEU A 193 -22.61 -1.95 -0.26
N ASP A 194 -22.07 -2.92 -1.02
CA ASP A 194 -20.88 -3.70 -0.66
C ASP A 194 -19.59 -2.90 -0.94
N ASN A 195 -19.46 -1.72 -0.30
CA ASN A 195 -18.34 -0.81 -0.48
C ASN A 195 -18.05 -0.49 -1.96
N THR A 196 -19.10 -0.22 -2.74
CA THR A 196 -18.97 0.14 -4.16
C THR A 196 -18.39 1.55 -4.34
N THR A 197 -17.71 1.80 -5.46
CA THR A 197 -17.21 3.13 -5.82
C THR A 197 -18.20 3.95 -6.65
N SER A 198 -19.32 3.37 -7.05
CA SER A 198 -20.38 4.10 -7.73
C SER A 198 -21.74 3.47 -7.52
N ASP A 199 -22.78 4.29 -7.53
CA ASP A 199 -24.16 3.86 -7.42
C ASP A 199 -25.09 4.77 -8.23
N LEU A 200 -26.07 4.19 -8.94
CA LEU A 200 -26.96 4.91 -9.84
C LEU A 200 -28.42 4.74 -9.41
N HIS A 201 -29.05 5.85 -9.05
CA HIS A 201 -30.50 5.92 -8.87
C HIS A 201 -31.18 6.27 -10.18
N ILE A 202 -32.26 5.54 -10.50
CA ILE A 202 -33.15 5.82 -11.63
C ILE A 202 -34.53 6.10 -11.04
N ILE A 203 -34.97 7.35 -11.13
CA ILE A 203 -36.23 7.83 -10.53
C ILE A 203 -37.18 8.26 -11.65
N PRO A 204 -38.26 7.49 -11.90
CA PRO A 204 -39.25 7.84 -12.91
C PRO A 204 -39.92 9.20 -12.64
N PHE A 205 -40.11 10.01 -13.68
CA PHE A 205 -40.72 11.32 -13.53
C PHE A 205 -42.15 11.29 -13.01
N GLN A 206 -42.89 10.21 -13.25
CA GLN A 206 -44.21 9.98 -12.67
C GLN A 206 -44.22 9.92 -11.13
N GLU A 207 -43.07 9.63 -10.51
CA GLU A 207 -42.92 9.61 -9.04
C GLU A 207 -42.66 11.01 -8.48
N ILE A 208 -42.07 11.89 -9.29
CA ILE A 208 -41.68 13.25 -8.92
C ILE A 208 -42.81 14.25 -9.24
N PHE A 209 -43.44 14.11 -10.39
CA PHE A 209 -44.46 15.02 -10.91
C PHE A 209 -45.84 14.38 -10.86
N SER A 210 -46.76 14.97 -10.08
CA SER A 210 -48.11 14.45 -9.93
C SER A 210 -49.06 14.89 -11.05
N GLN A 211 -48.89 16.09 -11.63
CA GLN A 211 -49.79 16.62 -12.68
C GLN A 211 -49.15 17.61 -13.65
N GLU A 212 -48.21 18.46 -13.21
CA GLU A 212 -47.48 19.40 -14.08
C GLU A 212 -45.97 19.24 -13.87
N ILE A 213 -45.23 19.24 -14.99
CA ILE A 213 -43.76 19.22 -14.95
C ILE A 213 -43.30 20.61 -14.51
N SER A 214 -42.98 20.78 -13.22
CA SER A 214 -42.25 21.96 -12.78
C SER A 214 -40.85 21.94 -13.37
N SER A 215 -40.28 23.11 -13.62
CA SER A 215 -38.91 23.22 -14.13
C SER A 215 -37.84 22.88 -13.10
N THR A 216 -38.20 22.77 -11.81
CA THR A 216 -37.26 22.64 -10.70
C THR A 216 -37.60 21.44 -9.83
N ILE A 217 -36.59 20.58 -9.63
CA ILE A 217 -36.60 19.48 -8.68
C ILE A 217 -35.69 19.86 -7.50
N TYR A 218 -36.12 19.58 -6.28
CA TYR A 218 -35.30 19.72 -5.09
C TYR A 218 -34.71 18.36 -4.72
N LEU A 219 -33.39 18.34 -4.55
CA LEU A 219 -32.62 17.12 -4.29
C LEU A 219 -31.97 17.18 -2.92
N VAL A 220 -32.16 16.14 -2.13
CA VAL A 220 -31.30 15.83 -0.98
C VAL A 220 -30.52 14.57 -1.34
N THR A 221 -29.20 14.71 -1.42
CA THR A 221 -28.29 13.61 -1.67
C THR A 221 -27.54 13.31 -0.39
N HIS A 222 -27.78 12.13 0.15
CA HIS A 222 -27.10 11.64 1.33
C HIS A 222 -26.39 10.34 0.97
N ALA A 223 -25.18 10.17 1.47
CA ALA A 223 -24.47 8.92 1.42
C ALA A 223 -23.85 8.59 2.77
N ALA A 224 -23.77 7.30 3.09
CA ALA A 224 -22.82 6.78 4.06
C ALA A 224 -21.60 6.29 3.27
N VAL A 225 -20.42 6.76 3.67
CA VAL A 225 -19.17 6.41 3.02
C VAL A 225 -18.14 5.89 4.01
N GLU A 226 -17.28 4.99 3.55
CA GLU A 226 -16.16 4.45 4.30
C GLU A 226 -14.87 4.70 3.54
N LYS A 227 -13.78 5.01 4.27
CA LYS A 227 -12.45 5.13 3.67
C LYS A 227 -11.78 3.77 3.70
N LEU A 228 -11.59 3.17 2.52
CA LEU A 228 -10.93 1.88 2.43
C LEU A 228 -9.42 2.02 2.69
N PRO A 229 -8.80 1.05 3.38
CA PRO A 229 -7.35 1.07 3.62
C PRO A 229 -6.60 0.97 2.30
N VAL A 230 -5.42 1.60 2.27
CA VAL A 230 -4.51 1.50 1.14
C VAL A 230 -3.91 0.11 1.12
N LYS A 231 -3.91 -0.52 -0.05
CA LYS A 231 -3.36 -1.86 -0.21
C LYS A 231 -2.26 -1.84 -1.25
N TRP A 232 -1.07 -2.25 -0.80
CA TRP A 232 0.12 -2.40 -1.62
C TRP A 232 0.26 -3.86 -2.05
N THR A 233 0.40 -4.08 -3.35
CA THR A 233 0.65 -5.41 -3.91
C THR A 233 1.78 -5.36 -4.92
N LEU A 234 2.55 -6.43 -5.01
CA LEU A 234 3.60 -6.55 -6.02
C LEU A 234 2.96 -6.60 -7.41
N ASN A 235 3.37 -5.71 -8.31
CA ASN A 235 2.91 -5.75 -9.70
C ASN A 235 3.49 -6.97 -10.41
N TYR A 236 2.76 -7.51 -11.39
CA TYR A 236 3.16 -8.73 -12.10
C TYR A 236 4.52 -8.61 -12.82
N ASP A 237 4.96 -7.40 -13.18
CA ASP A 237 6.27 -7.15 -13.80
C ASP A 237 7.44 -7.24 -12.80
N SER A 238 7.19 -7.25 -11.49
CA SER A 238 8.22 -7.30 -10.44
C SER A 238 8.59 -8.71 -9.99
N THR A 239 8.79 -9.63 -10.95
CA THR A 239 9.02 -11.06 -10.67
C THR A 239 10.30 -11.38 -9.89
N SER A 240 11.25 -10.46 -9.85
CA SER A 240 12.51 -10.60 -9.12
C SER A 240 12.40 -10.24 -7.63
N TRP A 241 11.20 -9.93 -7.14
CA TRP A 241 10.92 -9.62 -5.75
C TRP A 241 10.05 -10.70 -5.12
N ILE A 242 10.29 -10.99 -3.84
CA ILE A 242 9.51 -11.98 -3.06
C ILE A 242 8.95 -11.28 -1.83
N PRO A 243 7.63 -11.40 -1.55
CA PRO A 243 7.08 -10.91 -0.30
C PRO A 243 7.64 -11.70 0.89
N GLY A 244 8.04 -11.00 1.94
CA GLY A 244 8.37 -11.56 3.23
C GLY A 244 7.41 -11.08 4.32
N GLU A 245 7.82 -11.24 5.57
CA GLU A 245 7.02 -10.84 6.73
C GLU A 245 7.01 -9.31 6.92
N GLU A 246 6.03 -8.80 7.68
CA GLU A 246 5.91 -7.39 8.08
C GLU A 246 5.90 -6.36 6.94
N GLY A 247 5.41 -6.76 5.76
CA GLY A 247 5.27 -5.88 4.60
C GLY A 247 6.57 -5.63 3.83
N TRP A 248 7.63 -6.41 4.09
CA TRP A 248 8.87 -6.34 3.32
C TRP A 248 8.78 -7.13 2.02
N TRP A 249 9.33 -6.57 0.94
CA TRP A 249 9.65 -7.30 -0.30
C TRP A 249 11.16 -7.39 -0.47
N TYR A 250 11.65 -8.59 -0.80
CA TYR A 250 13.06 -8.91 -0.92
C TYR A 250 13.45 -9.10 -2.37
N TYR A 251 14.50 -8.42 -2.82
CA TYR A 251 15.05 -8.68 -4.15
C TYR A 251 15.83 -10.00 -4.13
N GLN A 252 15.57 -10.88 -5.10
CA GLN A 252 16.01 -12.28 -5.07
C GLN A 252 17.52 -12.50 -5.14
N SER A 253 18.27 -11.55 -5.68
CA SER A 253 19.72 -11.70 -5.92
C SER A 253 20.52 -10.61 -5.21
N PRO A 254 21.76 -10.88 -4.80
CA PRO A 254 22.68 -9.81 -4.41
C PRO A 254 22.84 -8.76 -5.52
N VAL A 255 22.80 -7.47 -5.15
CA VAL A 255 22.98 -6.35 -6.07
C VAL A 255 24.44 -5.88 -6.00
N PRO A 256 25.23 -6.01 -7.09
CA PRO A 256 26.60 -5.53 -7.16
C PRO A 256 26.74 -4.01 -6.99
N PRO A 257 27.95 -3.51 -6.62
CA PRO A 257 28.27 -2.08 -6.67
C PRO A 257 27.96 -1.43 -8.02
N GLY A 258 27.25 -0.31 -8.01
CA GLY A 258 26.84 0.46 -9.18
C GLY A 258 25.61 -0.08 -9.92
N GLU A 259 25.03 -1.19 -9.47
CA GLU A 259 23.81 -1.74 -10.06
C GLU A 259 22.54 -1.20 -9.40
N LYS A 260 21.47 -1.19 -10.19
CA LYS A 260 20.13 -0.71 -9.81
C LYS A 260 19.12 -1.83 -9.91
N VAL A 261 18.20 -1.86 -8.96
CA VAL A 261 17.04 -2.75 -8.98
C VAL A 261 15.79 -1.94 -8.78
N CYS A 262 14.73 -2.26 -9.52
CA CYS A 262 13.47 -1.54 -9.44
C CYS A 262 12.37 -2.48 -8.94
N ILE A 263 11.52 -1.96 -8.08
CA ILE A 263 10.27 -2.59 -7.64
C ILE A 263 9.10 -1.79 -8.22
N THR A 264 8.11 -2.51 -8.72
CA THR A 264 6.84 -1.97 -9.18
C THR A 264 5.73 -2.51 -8.29
N LEU A 265 4.95 -1.60 -7.71
CA LEU A 265 3.85 -1.88 -6.80
C LEU A 265 2.54 -1.37 -7.40
N ASP A 266 1.50 -2.18 -7.32
CA ASP A 266 0.13 -1.74 -7.51
C ASP A 266 -0.44 -1.26 -6.18
N VAL A 267 -0.97 -0.05 -6.18
CA VAL A 267 -1.50 0.65 -5.02
C VAL A 267 -3.00 0.81 -5.22
N MET A 268 -3.78 0.07 -4.45
CA MET A 268 -5.24 0.18 -4.43
C MET A 268 -5.66 1.25 -3.42
N ASN A 269 -6.76 1.94 -3.71
CA ASN A 269 -7.33 2.98 -2.85
C ASN A 269 -6.39 4.16 -2.60
N PHE A 270 -5.48 4.44 -3.54
CA PHE A 270 -4.54 5.54 -3.44
C PHE A 270 -5.26 6.88 -3.24
N ASP A 271 -4.89 7.62 -2.19
CA ASP A 271 -5.38 8.96 -1.92
C ASP A 271 -4.28 10.00 -2.16
N SER A 272 -4.46 10.82 -3.19
CA SER A 272 -3.56 11.94 -3.49
C SER A 272 -3.38 12.97 -2.36
N GLN A 273 -4.23 12.97 -1.34
CA GLN A 273 -4.15 13.87 -0.19
C GLN A 273 -3.30 13.31 0.96
N GLU A 274 -2.93 12.03 0.91
CA GLU A 274 -2.12 11.35 1.92
C GLU A 274 -0.64 11.30 1.53
N GLU A 275 0.24 11.25 2.54
CA GLU A 275 1.68 11.06 2.32
C GLU A 275 2.05 9.58 2.34
N TYR A 276 2.65 9.11 1.24
CA TYR A 276 3.17 7.75 1.11
C TYR A 276 4.69 7.81 0.92
N TYR A 277 5.41 6.86 1.50
CA TYR A 277 6.84 6.73 1.29
C TYR A 277 7.28 5.28 1.24
N LEU A 278 8.42 5.05 0.57
CA LEU A 278 9.08 3.75 0.53
C LEU A 278 10.34 3.79 1.39
N GLU A 279 10.56 2.71 2.13
CA GLU A 279 11.76 2.46 2.89
C GLU A 279 12.55 1.35 2.21
N ALA A 280 13.86 1.54 2.02
CA ALA A 280 14.77 0.47 1.61
C ALA A 280 15.80 0.20 2.70
N GLN A 281 16.19 -1.07 2.81
CA GLN A 281 17.29 -1.51 3.64
C GLN A 281 18.22 -2.41 2.83
N ALA A 282 19.50 -2.39 3.18
CA ALA A 282 20.50 -3.22 2.56
C ALA A 282 21.43 -3.87 3.59
N VAL A 283 21.80 -5.13 3.32
CA VAL A 283 22.78 -5.88 4.11
C VAL A 283 23.80 -6.52 3.18
N GLN A 284 25.04 -6.66 3.64
CA GLN A 284 26.11 -7.20 2.81
C GLN A 284 25.80 -8.65 2.38
N ALA A 285 26.10 -8.99 1.12
CA ALA A 285 25.78 -10.31 0.58
C ALA A 285 26.75 -11.44 1.01
N SER A 286 27.83 -11.11 1.72
CA SER A 286 28.82 -12.09 2.16
C SER A 286 28.76 -12.33 3.66
N HIS A 287 29.38 -13.43 4.10
CA HIS A 287 29.41 -13.86 5.51
C HIS A 287 28.03 -14.09 6.13
N ASN A 288 27.02 -14.44 5.30
CA ASN A 288 25.66 -14.72 5.75
C ASN A 288 25.06 -13.59 6.59
N ALA A 289 25.42 -12.32 6.30
CA ALA A 289 24.91 -11.19 7.08
C ALA A 289 23.37 -11.08 7.01
N ILE A 290 22.77 -11.53 5.90
CA ILE A 290 21.31 -11.57 5.75
C ILE A 290 20.63 -12.49 6.77
N ASP A 291 21.20 -13.66 7.08
CA ASP A 291 20.64 -14.60 8.07
C ASP A 291 20.70 -14.04 9.50
N ILE A 292 21.65 -13.12 9.75
CA ILE A 292 21.89 -12.51 11.06
C ILE A 292 20.98 -11.29 11.24
N GLU A 293 20.98 -10.38 10.26
CA GLU A 293 20.26 -9.11 10.34
C GLU A 293 18.77 -9.26 10.05
N TRP A 294 18.40 -10.15 9.11
CA TRP A 294 17.03 -10.33 8.64
C TRP A 294 16.54 -11.76 8.93
N TYR A 295 16.48 -12.11 10.21
CA TYR A 295 16.03 -13.43 10.65
C TYR A 295 14.67 -13.79 10.03
N GLY A 296 14.59 -14.99 9.43
CA GLY A 296 13.36 -15.47 8.79
C GLY A 296 13.10 -14.94 7.38
N HIS A 297 14.08 -14.31 6.72
CA HIS A 297 13.93 -13.85 5.34
C HIS A 297 13.59 -15.01 4.36
N PRO A 298 12.90 -14.71 3.24
CA PRO A 298 12.45 -15.75 2.31
C PRO A 298 13.54 -16.28 1.35
N LEU A 299 14.72 -15.64 1.30
CA LEU A 299 15.80 -15.96 0.35
C LEU A 299 16.69 -17.19 0.71
N GLN A 300 16.11 -18.28 1.22
CA GLN A 300 16.86 -19.51 1.57
C GLN A 300 17.02 -20.49 0.40
#